data_AF-A0A6A5AUW1-F1
#
_entry.id   AF-A0A6A5AUW1-F1
#
_cell.length_a   1.000
_cell.length_b   1.000
_cell.length_c   1.000
_cell.angle_alpha   90.00
_cell.angle_beta   90.00
_cell.angle_gamma   90.00
#
_symmetry.space_group_name_H-M   'P 1'
#
loop_
_entity.id
_entity.type
_entity.pdbx_description
1 polymer ?
#
loop_
_entity_poly.entity_id
_entity_poly.type
_entity_poly.pdbx_seq_one_letter_code
_entity_poly.pdbx_strand_id
1 'polypeptide(L)'
;MGSAAHIPVSSTSAFEVVKADVELPVMDARQYDSDHEDYDEEDKARTMAIATMMLKKHKAKEMVDDSYNRYAWNDPTDLPDWFLDDEERHYRPQLTVPKHLMDQMKEKFMDIATKPVKKVAEARARKRRQTLKKVKAAKKKANDIANLPDMSTREKLKAIDKAMKTAKTKKESKLYVISRRGRSAANTKGHKKGDKGAVKVVDPRMKSDKRNAEKREKRKGGGKRKK
;
A
#
# COMPACT_ATOMS: atom_id res chain seq x y z
N MET A 1 16.02 -46.38 -41.54
CA MET A 1 14.70 -46.18 -42.18
C MET A 1 13.64 -46.43 -41.13
N GLY A 2 13.17 -45.37 -40.47
CA GLY A 2 12.25 -45.45 -39.33
C GLY A 2 11.08 -44.50 -39.56
N SER A 3 9.88 -45.07 -39.61
CA SER A 3 8.57 -44.43 -39.78
C SER A 3 8.28 -43.43 -38.66
N ALA A 4 7.84 -42.22 -39.02
CA ALA A 4 7.16 -41.29 -38.12
C ALA A 4 5.82 -40.88 -38.76
N ALA A 5 4.74 -41.33 -38.12
CA ALA A 5 3.36 -41.16 -38.54
C ALA A 5 2.95 -39.68 -38.58
N HIS A 6 2.33 -39.26 -39.69
CA HIS A 6 1.64 -37.99 -39.83
C HIS A 6 0.25 -38.11 -39.18
N ILE A 7 -0.03 -37.33 -38.13
CA ILE A 7 -1.37 -37.18 -37.56
C ILE A 7 -1.99 -35.94 -38.20
N PRO A 8 -3.08 -36.04 -38.98
CA PRO A 8 -3.76 -34.86 -39.52
C PRO A 8 -4.70 -34.27 -38.47
N VAL A 9 -4.38 -33.08 -37.95
CA VAL A 9 -5.29 -32.32 -37.08
C VAL A 9 -6.09 -31.37 -37.96
N SER A 10 -7.37 -31.71 -38.16
CA SER A 10 -8.35 -30.90 -38.88
C SER A 10 -8.66 -29.59 -38.15
N SER A 11 -8.79 -28.53 -38.92
CA SER A 11 -9.18 -27.17 -38.54
C SER A 11 -10.50 -27.11 -37.74
N THR A 12 -10.53 -26.32 -36.66
CA THR A 12 -11.58 -25.30 -36.37
C THR A 12 -11.31 -24.60 -35.03
N SER A 13 -10.76 -23.38 -35.08
CA SER A 13 -11.12 -22.22 -34.22
C SER A 13 -10.12 -21.07 -34.47
N ALA A 14 -10.67 -19.87 -34.53
CA ALA A 14 -10.03 -18.67 -35.07
C ALA A 14 -9.08 -18.00 -34.06
N PHE A 15 -7.82 -18.43 -34.03
CA PHE A 15 -6.64 -17.57 -33.77
C PHE A 15 -5.35 -18.38 -34.01
N GLU A 16 -4.43 -17.82 -34.77
CA GLU A 16 -3.09 -18.39 -34.96
C GLU A 16 -2.26 -18.10 -33.71
N VAL A 17 -1.88 -19.13 -32.97
CA VAL A 17 -0.92 -19.00 -31.86
C VAL A 17 0.47 -18.91 -32.46
N VAL A 18 0.92 -17.68 -32.71
CA VAL A 18 2.29 -17.39 -33.12
C VAL A 18 3.22 -17.80 -31.96
N LYS A 19 4.15 -18.71 -32.23
CA LYS A 19 5.21 -19.09 -31.30
C LYS A 19 6.04 -17.84 -31.00
N ALA A 20 6.24 -17.54 -29.71
CA ALA A 20 6.99 -16.37 -29.26
C ALA A 20 8.49 -16.54 -29.52
N ASP A 21 8.89 -16.67 -30.78
CA ASP A 21 10.28 -16.85 -31.18
C ASP A 21 10.95 -15.49 -31.42
N VAL A 22 10.97 -14.63 -30.41
CA VAL A 22 12.02 -13.62 -30.24
C VAL A 22 12.11 -13.29 -28.75
N GLU A 23 12.92 -14.04 -28.00
CA GLU A 23 13.50 -13.48 -26.78
C GLU A 23 14.28 -12.24 -27.22
N LEU A 24 13.73 -11.05 -26.91
CA LEU A 24 14.42 -9.81 -27.21
C LEU A 24 15.82 -9.89 -26.59
N PRO A 25 16.88 -9.52 -27.33
CA PRO A 25 18.21 -9.53 -26.77
C PRO A 25 18.18 -8.72 -25.47
N VAL A 26 18.59 -9.37 -24.39
CA VAL A 26 18.72 -8.74 -23.08
C VAL A 26 19.77 -7.64 -23.23
N MET A 27 19.30 -6.40 -23.40
CA MET A 27 20.15 -5.22 -23.62
C MET A 27 21.03 -4.91 -22.41
N ASP A 28 20.70 -5.47 -21.24
CA ASP A 28 21.39 -5.27 -19.98
C ASP A 28 21.79 -6.62 -19.38
N ALA A 29 23.05 -7.01 -19.53
CA ALA A 29 23.59 -8.27 -19.03
C ALA A 29 23.72 -8.31 -17.49
N ARG A 30 23.42 -7.22 -16.78
CA ARG A 30 23.50 -7.15 -15.32
C ARG A 30 22.42 -8.02 -14.68
N GLN A 31 22.83 -8.98 -13.86
CA GLN A 31 21.93 -9.77 -13.03
C GLN A 31 21.55 -8.92 -11.81
N TYR A 32 20.26 -8.63 -11.64
CA TYR A 32 19.72 -7.92 -10.47
C TYR A 32 19.17 -8.95 -9.47
N ASP A 33 20.00 -9.92 -9.10
CA ASP A 33 19.71 -10.94 -8.09
C ASP A 33 20.36 -10.57 -6.76
N SER A 34 19.74 -10.95 -5.64
CA SER A 34 20.21 -10.55 -4.31
C SER A 34 21.59 -11.08 -3.94
N ASP A 35 22.08 -12.08 -4.68
CA ASP A 35 23.36 -12.74 -4.44
C ASP A 35 24.53 -12.07 -5.21
N HIS A 36 24.25 -11.16 -6.17
CA HIS A 36 25.27 -10.37 -6.91
C HIS A 36 25.06 -8.85 -6.79
N GLU A 37 24.24 -8.37 -5.85
CA GLU A 37 24.19 -6.94 -5.55
C GLU A 37 25.39 -6.55 -4.67
N ASP A 38 26.42 -5.95 -5.27
CA ASP A 38 27.61 -5.40 -4.58
C ASP A 38 27.30 -4.27 -3.57
N TYR A 39 26.03 -3.88 -3.44
CA TYR A 39 25.59 -2.76 -2.60
C TYR A 39 24.87 -3.23 -1.34
N ASP A 40 25.50 -2.96 -0.19
CA ASP A 40 24.92 -3.13 1.14
C ASP A 40 23.61 -2.32 1.30
N GLU A 41 22.74 -2.73 2.23
CA GLU A 41 21.48 -2.03 2.55
C GLU A 41 21.72 -0.55 2.92
N GLU A 42 22.87 -0.26 3.54
CA GLU A 42 23.26 1.09 3.87
C GLU A 42 23.60 1.92 2.62
N ASP A 43 24.27 1.35 1.63
CA ASP A 43 24.61 2.06 0.39
C ASP A 43 23.37 2.29 -0.48
N LYS A 44 22.40 1.37 -0.45
CA LYS A 44 21.05 1.59 -1.02
C LYS A 44 20.33 2.75 -0.33
N ALA A 45 20.43 2.86 1.00
CA ALA A 45 19.88 4.00 1.72
C ALA A 45 20.61 5.31 1.39
N ARG A 46 21.94 5.29 1.27
CA ARG A 46 22.77 6.46 0.91
C ARG A 46 22.47 6.98 -0.48
N THR A 47 22.45 6.10 -1.47
CA THR A 47 22.14 6.44 -2.87
C THR A 47 20.74 7.04 -3.00
N MET A 48 19.73 6.44 -2.36
CA MET A 48 18.38 7.01 -2.33
C MET A 48 18.34 8.36 -1.62
N ALA A 49 19.07 8.51 -0.52
CA ALA A 49 19.15 9.76 0.21
C ALA A 49 19.72 10.89 -0.66
N ILE A 50 20.84 10.64 -1.33
CA ILE A 50 21.48 11.55 -2.28
C ILE A 50 20.52 11.90 -3.42
N ALA A 51 19.90 10.90 -4.04
CA ALA A 51 18.93 11.11 -5.12
C ALA A 51 17.77 12.01 -4.68
N THR A 52 17.26 11.84 -3.45
CA THR A 52 16.20 12.72 -2.94
C THR A 52 16.66 14.16 -2.70
N MET A 53 17.93 14.37 -2.36
CA MET A 53 18.51 15.72 -2.24
C MET A 53 18.70 16.37 -3.61
N MET A 54 19.13 15.59 -4.60
CA MET A 54 19.31 16.04 -5.99
C MET A 54 18.01 16.48 -6.66
N LEU A 55 16.85 16.09 -6.13
CA LEU A 55 15.56 16.62 -6.59
C LEU A 55 15.48 18.15 -6.51
N LYS A 56 16.23 18.76 -5.56
CA LYS A 56 16.37 20.22 -5.48
C LYS A 56 17.57 20.66 -6.31
N LYS A 57 17.31 21.50 -7.32
CA LYS A 57 18.36 22.01 -8.26
C LYS A 57 19.58 22.61 -7.57
N HIS A 58 19.40 23.40 -6.50
CA HIS A 58 20.53 23.95 -5.74
C HIS A 58 21.41 22.85 -5.14
N LYS A 59 20.81 21.86 -4.49
CA LYS A 59 21.52 20.76 -3.85
C LYS A 59 22.18 19.84 -4.86
N ALA A 60 21.55 19.62 -6.02
CA ALA A 60 22.19 18.91 -7.13
C ALA A 60 23.45 19.64 -7.61
N LYS A 61 23.40 20.97 -7.80
CA LYS A 61 24.56 21.75 -8.20
C LYS A 61 25.67 21.72 -7.15
N GLU A 62 25.31 21.91 -5.88
CA GLU A 62 26.25 21.83 -4.74
C GLU A 62 26.96 20.47 -4.70
N MET A 63 26.24 19.37 -4.93
CA MET A 63 26.84 18.03 -5.01
C MET A 63 27.78 17.84 -6.22
N VAL A 64 27.48 18.48 -7.35
CA VAL A 64 28.39 18.49 -8.52
C VAL A 64 29.64 19.31 -8.21
N ASP A 65 29.48 20.47 -7.56
CA ASP A 65 30.60 21.30 -7.16
C ASP A 65 31.49 20.56 -6.12
N ASP A 66 30.89 19.85 -5.16
CA ASP A 66 31.59 18.99 -4.17
C ASP A 66 32.30 17.77 -4.79
N SER A 67 31.87 17.34 -5.99
CA SER A 67 32.50 16.23 -6.71
C SER A 67 33.91 16.58 -7.20
N TYR A 68 34.20 17.87 -7.40
CA TYR A 68 35.55 18.37 -7.67
C TYR A 68 36.31 18.51 -6.36
N ASN A 69 36.91 17.42 -5.89
CA ASN A 69 37.66 17.37 -4.64
C ASN A 69 39.01 16.67 -4.83
N ARG A 70 39.81 16.59 -3.76
CA ARG A 70 41.10 15.90 -3.77
C ARG A 70 41.03 14.44 -4.25
N TYR A 71 39.86 13.82 -4.10
CA TYR A 71 39.60 12.41 -4.42
C TYR A 71 39.12 12.20 -5.88
N ALA A 72 38.93 13.27 -6.67
CA ALA A 72 38.31 13.19 -8.00
C ALA A 72 39.24 12.69 -9.12
N TRP A 73 40.55 12.88 -8.98
CA TRP A 73 41.55 12.47 -9.99
C TRP A 73 42.40 11.30 -9.47
N ASN A 74 41.80 10.10 -9.44
CA ASN A 74 42.52 8.87 -9.15
C ASN A 74 42.51 7.95 -10.39
N ASP A 75 43.66 7.36 -10.73
CA ASP A 75 43.79 6.41 -11.85
C ASP A 75 43.99 5.00 -11.29
N PRO A 76 42.97 4.13 -11.31
CA PRO A 76 43.03 2.80 -10.73
C PRO A 76 43.62 1.72 -11.68
N THR A 77 44.05 2.07 -12.89
CA THR A 77 44.25 1.07 -13.96
C THR A 77 45.49 0.18 -13.82
N ASP A 78 46.53 0.61 -13.11
CA ASP A 78 47.82 -0.11 -13.02
C ASP A 78 48.27 -0.37 -11.56
N LEU A 79 47.32 -0.37 -10.60
CA LEU A 79 47.62 -0.51 -9.18
C LEU A 79 47.26 -1.91 -8.65
N PRO A 80 48.04 -2.47 -7.71
CA PRO A 80 47.71 -3.74 -7.08
C PRO A 80 46.40 -3.70 -6.28
N ASP A 81 45.66 -4.81 -6.29
CA ASP A 81 44.38 -4.95 -5.55
C ASP A 81 44.48 -4.61 -4.06
N TRP A 82 45.60 -4.97 -3.41
CA TRP A 82 45.80 -4.65 -1.99
C TRP A 82 45.89 -3.15 -1.71
N PHE A 83 46.35 -2.37 -2.70
CA PHE A 83 46.40 -0.91 -2.61
C PHE A 83 45.01 -0.32 -2.84
N LEU A 84 44.27 -0.83 -3.84
CA LEU A 84 42.90 -0.39 -4.13
C LEU A 84 41.94 -0.67 -2.94
N ASP A 85 42.06 -1.83 -2.31
CA ASP A 85 41.28 -2.20 -1.12
C ASP A 85 41.56 -1.27 0.08
N ASP A 86 42.83 -0.89 0.28
CA ASP A 86 43.22 0.03 1.35
C ASP A 86 42.80 1.47 1.04
N GLU A 87 42.89 1.87 -0.23
CA GLU A 87 42.45 3.16 -0.71
C GLU A 87 40.93 3.30 -0.59
N GLU A 88 40.12 2.31 -0.97
CA GLU A 88 38.66 2.38 -0.85
C GLU A 88 38.20 2.62 0.61
N ARG A 89 38.93 2.06 1.57
CA ARG A 89 38.61 2.22 3.01
C ARG A 89 38.88 3.62 3.52
N HIS A 90 39.98 4.24 3.10
CA HIS A 90 40.48 5.49 3.69
C HIS A 90 40.29 6.74 2.80
N TYR A 91 40.14 6.53 1.49
CA TYR A 91 40.12 7.57 0.47
C TYR A 91 38.69 7.92 0.04
N ARG A 92 37.83 8.27 1.02
CA ARG A 92 36.41 8.58 0.79
C ARG A 92 36.04 10.02 1.20
N PRO A 93 35.41 10.81 0.31
CA PRO A 93 34.86 12.10 0.70
C PRO A 93 33.66 11.91 1.64
N GLN A 94 33.56 12.78 2.67
CA GLN A 94 32.38 12.81 3.54
C GLN A 94 31.24 13.51 2.80
N LEU A 95 30.24 12.73 2.38
CA LEU A 95 29.05 13.27 1.72
C LEU A 95 28.20 14.06 2.74
N THR A 96 27.74 15.25 2.36
CA THR A 96 26.93 16.16 3.20
C THR A 96 25.46 15.70 3.35
N VAL A 97 25.23 14.39 3.42
CA VAL A 97 23.89 13.81 3.56
C VAL A 97 23.43 13.93 5.01
N PRO A 98 22.28 14.55 5.28
CA PRO A 98 21.80 14.69 6.65
C PRO A 98 21.38 13.33 7.23
N LYS A 99 21.84 13.04 8.46
CA LYS A 99 21.58 11.76 9.15
C LYS A 99 20.09 11.42 9.28
N HIS A 100 19.24 12.40 9.55
CA HIS A 100 17.79 12.15 9.66
C HIS A 100 17.19 11.63 8.35
N LEU A 101 17.73 12.02 7.21
CA LEU A 101 17.25 11.59 5.90
C LEU A 101 17.78 10.19 5.59
N MET A 102 19.02 9.89 5.97
CA MET A 102 19.57 8.53 5.96
C MET A 102 18.69 7.56 6.77
N ASP A 103 18.38 7.91 8.02
CA ASP A 103 17.57 7.08 8.91
C ASP A 103 16.17 6.85 8.32
N GLN A 104 15.55 7.88 7.75
CA GLN A 104 14.26 7.74 7.05
C GLN A 104 14.32 6.80 5.85
N MET A 105 15.41 6.80 5.07
CA MET A 105 15.55 5.87 3.95
C MET A 105 15.80 4.44 4.44
N LYS A 106 16.63 4.26 5.48
CA LYS A 106 16.84 2.96 6.13
C LYS A 106 15.51 2.39 6.65
N GLU A 107 14.72 3.20 7.35
CA GLU A 107 13.38 2.80 7.84
C GLU A 107 12.45 2.36 6.70
N LYS A 108 12.47 3.04 5.55
CA LYS A 108 11.67 2.65 4.38
C LYS A 108 12.07 1.28 3.84
N PHE A 109 13.37 1.02 3.72
CA PHE A 109 13.87 -0.27 3.26
C PHE A 109 13.54 -1.39 4.26
N MET A 110 13.71 -1.12 5.56
CA MET A 110 13.28 -2.04 6.63
C MET A 110 11.78 -2.29 6.60
N ASP A 111 10.96 -1.28 6.33
CA ASP A 111 9.51 -1.42 6.21
C ASP A 111 9.09 -2.32 5.04
N ILE A 112 9.83 -2.27 3.93
CA ILE A 112 9.62 -3.11 2.76
C ILE A 112 10.06 -4.55 3.06
N ALA A 113 11.25 -4.71 3.66
CA ALA A 113 11.81 -6.02 4.01
C ALA A 113 10.95 -6.75 5.06
N THR A 114 10.53 -6.06 6.12
CA THR A 114 9.68 -6.63 7.19
C THR A 114 8.28 -7.00 6.70
N LYS A 115 7.78 -6.36 5.63
CA LYS A 115 6.46 -6.60 5.04
C LYS A 115 6.60 -7.20 3.64
N PRO A 116 7.04 -8.47 3.51
CA PRO A 116 7.27 -9.05 2.19
C PRO A 116 5.98 -9.02 1.36
N VAL A 117 6.09 -8.51 0.13
CA VAL A 117 4.96 -8.21 -0.78
C VAL A 117 4.04 -9.42 -0.93
N LYS A 118 4.63 -10.62 -1.02
CA LYS A 118 3.92 -11.91 -1.08
C LYS A 118 3.00 -12.12 0.13
N LYS A 119 3.48 -11.89 1.36
CA LYS A 119 2.70 -12.06 2.59
C LYS A 119 1.63 -10.98 2.73
N VAL A 120 1.91 -9.74 2.31
CA VAL A 120 0.90 -8.66 2.27
C VAL A 120 -0.22 -9.00 1.29
N ALA A 121 0.13 -9.47 0.09
CA ALA A 121 -0.84 -9.90 -0.92
C ALA A 121 -1.67 -11.09 -0.42
N GLU A 122 -1.03 -12.08 0.20
CA GLU A 122 -1.71 -13.24 0.78
C GLU A 122 -2.67 -12.83 1.92
N ALA A 123 -2.25 -11.91 2.79
CA ALA A 123 -3.10 -11.37 3.85
C ALA A 123 -4.32 -10.61 3.30
N ARG A 124 -4.13 -9.78 2.25
CA ARG A 124 -5.22 -9.11 1.53
C ARG A 124 -6.18 -10.13 0.91
N ALA A 125 -5.67 -11.19 0.28
CA ALA A 125 -6.46 -12.26 -0.30
C ALA A 125 -7.24 -13.04 0.76
N ARG A 126 -6.63 -13.38 1.90
CA ARG A 126 -7.32 -14.01 3.05
C ARG A 126 -8.48 -13.14 3.55
N LYS A 127 -8.25 -11.83 3.72
CA LYS A 127 -9.29 -10.88 4.16
C LYS A 127 -10.44 -10.80 3.15
N ARG A 128 -10.12 -10.71 1.85
CA ARG A 128 -11.13 -10.74 0.76
C ARG A 128 -11.90 -12.06 0.72
N ARG A 129 -11.23 -13.21 0.92
CA ARG A 129 -11.88 -14.52 0.99
C ARG A 129 -12.86 -14.60 2.14
N GLN A 130 -12.52 -14.08 3.32
CA GLN A 130 -13.42 -14.05 4.47
C GLN A 130 -14.65 -13.16 4.23
N THR A 131 -14.49 -11.98 3.64
CA THR A 131 -15.64 -11.10 3.32
C THR A 131 -16.54 -11.75 2.27
N LEU A 132 -15.97 -12.33 1.21
CA LEU A 132 -16.72 -13.07 0.20
C LEU A 132 -17.46 -14.28 0.79
N LYS A 133 -16.85 -15.02 1.74
CA LYS A 133 -17.51 -16.13 2.44
C LYS A 133 -18.76 -15.65 3.19
N LYS A 134 -18.69 -14.51 3.89
CA LYS A 134 -19.84 -13.92 4.59
C LYS A 134 -20.95 -13.49 3.61
N VAL A 135 -20.59 -12.86 2.49
CA VAL A 135 -21.55 -12.48 1.44
C VAL A 135 -22.21 -13.72 0.81
N LYS A 136 -21.44 -14.75 0.48
CA LYS A 136 -21.98 -16.01 -0.06
C LYS A 136 -22.96 -16.67 0.93
N ALA A 137 -22.61 -16.73 2.22
CA ALA A 137 -23.49 -17.26 3.25
C ALA A 137 -24.79 -16.45 3.40
N ALA A 138 -24.72 -15.12 3.35
CA ALA A 138 -25.90 -14.27 3.40
C ALA A 138 -26.78 -14.41 2.15
N LYS A 139 -26.17 -14.52 0.96
CA LYS A 139 -26.89 -14.79 -0.30
C LYS A 139 -27.62 -16.14 -0.26
N LYS A 140 -26.95 -17.19 0.25
CA LYS A 140 -27.58 -18.51 0.42
C LYS A 140 -28.81 -18.41 1.32
N LYS A 141 -28.66 -17.82 2.51
CA LYS A 141 -29.78 -17.58 3.44
C LYS A 141 -30.91 -16.74 2.84
N ALA A 142 -30.57 -15.72 2.04
CA ALA A 142 -31.57 -14.89 1.37
C ALA A 142 -32.36 -15.68 0.32
N ASN A 143 -31.69 -16.54 -0.46
CA ASN A 143 -32.35 -17.43 -1.41
C ASN A 143 -33.24 -18.45 -0.70
N ASP A 144 -32.75 -19.05 0.39
CA ASP A 144 -33.53 -20.00 1.19
C ASP A 144 -34.84 -19.34 1.71
N ILE A 145 -34.76 -18.10 2.22
CA ILE A 145 -35.93 -17.32 2.68
C ILE A 145 -36.89 -16.98 1.54
N ALA A 146 -36.38 -16.67 0.34
CA ALA A 146 -37.22 -16.34 -0.80
C ALA A 146 -38.10 -17.52 -1.22
N ASN A 147 -37.55 -18.73 -1.13
CA ASN A 147 -38.18 -19.98 -1.54
C ASN A 147 -39.18 -20.55 -0.51
N LEU A 148 -39.25 -20.02 0.71
CA LEU A 148 -40.23 -20.46 1.71
C LEU A 148 -41.66 -20.09 1.28
N PRO A 149 -42.61 -21.04 1.18
CA PRO A 149 -43.98 -20.74 0.76
C PRO A 149 -44.83 -20.07 1.86
N ASP A 150 -44.51 -20.31 3.13
CA ASP A 150 -45.36 -19.93 4.28
C ASP A 150 -45.19 -18.48 4.78
N MET A 151 -44.47 -17.62 4.04
CA MET A 151 -44.20 -16.23 4.45
C MET A 151 -44.85 -15.20 3.53
N SER A 152 -45.41 -14.14 4.11
CA SER A 152 -45.90 -12.99 3.33
C SER A 152 -44.75 -12.27 2.63
N THR A 153 -45.01 -11.66 1.47
CA THR A 153 -43.99 -10.96 0.66
C THR A 153 -43.27 -9.86 1.44
N ARG A 154 -43.99 -9.13 2.31
CA ARG A 154 -43.44 -8.09 3.17
C ARG A 154 -42.49 -8.65 4.22
N GLU A 155 -42.77 -9.83 4.78
CA GLU A 155 -41.91 -10.48 5.76
C GLU A 155 -40.68 -11.10 5.10
N LYS A 156 -40.82 -11.68 3.90
CA LYS A 156 -39.68 -12.14 3.08
C LYS A 156 -38.67 -11.02 2.87
N LEU A 157 -39.12 -9.83 2.47
CA LEU A 157 -38.24 -8.67 2.26
C LEU A 157 -37.49 -8.25 3.53
N LYS A 158 -38.17 -8.21 4.69
CA LYS A 158 -37.54 -7.88 5.98
C LYS A 158 -36.51 -8.93 6.38
N ALA A 159 -36.81 -10.21 6.17
CA ALA A 159 -35.94 -11.33 6.51
C ALA A 159 -34.70 -11.37 5.59
N ILE A 160 -34.87 -11.12 4.28
CA ILE A 160 -33.77 -10.98 3.31
C ILE A 160 -32.86 -9.81 3.68
N ASP A 161 -33.41 -8.63 4.01
CA ASP A 161 -32.62 -7.48 4.44
C ASP A 161 -31.82 -7.78 5.72
N LYS A 162 -32.43 -8.49 6.68
CA LYS A 162 -31.76 -8.95 7.91
C LYS A 162 -30.60 -9.92 7.59
N ALA A 163 -30.80 -10.88 6.68
CA ALA A 163 -29.76 -11.80 6.25
C ALA A 163 -28.60 -11.06 5.56
N MET A 164 -28.89 -10.13 4.66
CA MET A 164 -27.87 -9.36 3.94
C MET A 164 -27.13 -8.34 4.82
N LYS A 165 -27.77 -7.82 5.88
CA LYS A 165 -27.11 -6.98 6.89
C LYS A 165 -25.98 -7.70 7.63
N THR A 166 -26.02 -9.03 7.76
CA THR A 166 -24.94 -9.80 8.41
C THR A 166 -23.66 -9.84 7.58
N ALA A 167 -23.76 -9.71 6.25
CA ALA A 167 -22.61 -9.66 5.35
C ALA A 167 -21.96 -8.27 5.27
N LYS A 168 -22.67 -7.21 5.67
CA LYS A 168 -22.11 -5.86 5.73
C LYS A 168 -21.20 -5.76 6.96
N THR A 169 -19.90 -5.54 6.73
CA THR A 169 -18.98 -5.19 7.81
C THR A 169 -19.39 -3.84 8.38
N LYS A 170 -19.89 -3.81 9.62
CA LYS A 170 -20.18 -2.56 10.32
C LYS A 170 -18.88 -1.79 10.53
N LYS A 171 -18.85 -0.53 10.12
CA LYS A 171 -17.79 0.39 10.57
C LYS A 171 -18.02 0.65 12.06
N GLU A 172 -16.99 0.51 12.87
CA GLU A 172 -17.07 0.81 14.30
C GLU A 172 -17.53 2.27 14.47
N SER A 173 -18.64 2.46 15.17
CA SER A 173 -19.19 3.78 15.42
C SER A 173 -18.36 4.47 16.49
N LYS A 174 -17.87 5.68 16.19
CA LYS A 174 -17.13 6.50 17.16
C LYS A 174 -18.02 6.82 18.35
N LEU A 175 -17.52 6.56 19.56
CA LEU A 175 -18.15 6.96 20.82
C LEU A 175 -17.99 8.48 20.98
N TYR A 176 -19.10 9.20 21.15
CA TYR A 176 -19.08 10.65 21.31
C TYR A 176 -19.01 11.04 22.77
N VAL A 177 -17.99 11.81 23.15
CA VAL A 177 -17.78 12.30 24.53
C VAL A 177 -17.80 13.82 24.52
N ILE A 178 -18.55 14.44 25.43
CA ILE A 178 -18.64 15.91 25.52
C ILE A 178 -17.47 16.45 26.35
N SER A 179 -16.70 17.40 25.80
CA SER A 179 -15.69 18.14 26.58
C SER A 179 -16.38 19.19 27.47
N ARG A 180 -16.03 19.21 28.77
CA ARG A 180 -16.41 20.28 29.71
C ARG A 180 -15.15 20.94 30.23
N ARG A 181 -15.18 22.27 30.42
CA ARG A 181 -14.07 23.04 31.00
C ARG A 181 -13.68 22.43 32.35
N GLY A 182 -12.40 22.06 32.50
CA GLY A 182 -11.86 21.39 33.70
C GLY A 182 -11.82 19.84 33.64
N ARG A 183 -12.55 19.19 32.73
CA ARG A 183 -12.41 17.75 32.43
C ARG A 183 -11.78 17.59 31.05
N SER A 184 -10.45 17.49 31.00
CA SER A 184 -9.73 17.16 29.77
C SER A 184 -10.20 15.79 29.23
N ALA A 185 -10.19 15.64 27.91
CA ALA A 185 -10.53 14.41 27.19
C ALA A 185 -9.80 13.17 27.74
N ALA A 186 -8.60 13.37 28.30
CA ALA A 186 -7.77 12.34 28.93
C ALA A 186 -8.37 11.72 30.21
N ASN A 187 -9.32 12.40 30.88
CA ASN A 187 -9.87 11.99 32.19
C ASN A 187 -11.30 11.45 32.13
N THR A 188 -11.84 11.19 30.94
CA THR A 188 -13.16 10.57 30.80
C THR A 188 -13.02 9.04 30.80
N LYS A 189 -13.86 8.34 31.59
CA LYS A 189 -13.83 6.88 31.85
C LYS A 189 -13.86 5.95 30.60
N GLY A 190 -13.86 6.51 29.39
CA GLY A 190 -13.81 5.78 28.11
C GLY A 190 -12.62 6.11 27.21
N HIS A 191 -11.73 7.03 27.58
CA HIS A 191 -10.52 7.33 26.81
C HIS A 191 -9.34 6.52 27.37
N LYS A 192 -9.08 5.35 26.80
CA LYS A 192 -7.83 4.61 27.07
C LYS A 192 -6.70 5.25 26.26
N LYS A 193 -5.53 5.44 26.88
CA LYS A 193 -4.31 5.97 26.24
C LYS A 193 -3.85 5.01 25.14
N GLY A 194 -4.38 5.18 23.93
CA GLY A 194 -4.17 4.28 22.78
C GLY A 194 -5.30 4.33 21.73
N ASP A 195 -6.54 4.66 22.15
CA ASP A 195 -7.71 4.70 21.28
C ASP A 195 -7.83 6.04 20.52
N LYS A 196 -6.89 6.32 19.63
CA LYS A 196 -6.90 7.54 18.79
C LYS A 196 -8.06 7.57 17.77
N GLY A 197 -8.83 6.49 17.62
CA GLY A 197 -9.91 6.36 16.63
C GLY A 197 -11.32 6.05 17.17
N ALA A 198 -11.44 5.50 18.38
CA ALA A 198 -12.72 5.00 18.91
C ALA A 198 -13.56 6.11 19.57
N VAL A 199 -12.93 7.15 20.13
CA VAL A 199 -13.62 8.22 20.86
C VAL A 199 -13.49 9.55 20.11
N LYS A 200 -14.62 10.17 19.73
CA LYS A 200 -14.67 11.52 19.18
C LYS A 200 -15.14 12.48 20.26
N VAL A 201 -14.23 13.32 20.73
CA VAL A 201 -14.55 14.42 21.65
C VAL A 201 -15.35 15.49 20.88
N VAL A 202 -16.46 15.93 21.44
CA VAL A 202 -17.37 16.91 20.85
C VAL A 202 -17.56 18.06 21.83
N ASP A 203 -17.18 19.26 21.41
CA ASP A 203 -17.50 20.49 22.12
C ASP A 203 -18.96 20.92 21.87
N PRO A 204 -19.63 21.61 22.81
CA PRO A 204 -20.90 22.32 22.57
C PRO A 204 -21.01 23.04 21.21
N ARG A 205 -19.98 23.77 20.76
CA ARG A 205 -19.98 24.47 19.46
C ARG A 205 -19.99 23.48 18.28
N MET A 206 -19.21 22.40 18.37
CA MET A 206 -19.25 21.34 17.34
C MET A 206 -20.60 20.62 17.32
N LYS A 207 -21.30 20.51 18.46
CA LYS A 207 -22.66 19.95 18.53
C LYS A 207 -23.67 20.87 17.86
N SER A 208 -23.61 22.19 18.09
CA SER A 208 -24.51 23.15 17.43
C SER A 208 -24.30 23.18 15.92
N ASP A 209 -23.05 23.18 15.47
CA ASP A 209 -22.72 23.29 14.05
C ASP A 209 -23.18 22.05 13.26
N LYS A 210 -22.97 20.85 13.80
CA LYS A 210 -23.50 19.61 13.19
C LYS A 210 -25.01 19.56 13.17
N ARG A 211 -25.67 19.98 14.26
CA ARG A 211 -27.14 20.03 14.33
C ARG A 211 -27.71 20.97 13.28
N ASN A 212 -27.07 22.13 13.07
CA ASN A 212 -27.47 23.08 12.04
C ASN A 212 -27.18 22.56 10.63
N ALA A 213 -26.05 21.87 10.42
CA ALA A 213 -25.74 21.20 9.16
C ALA A 213 -26.78 20.13 8.80
N GLU A 214 -27.14 19.24 9.73
CA GLU A 214 -28.18 18.23 9.53
C GLU A 214 -29.55 18.85 9.24
N LYS A 215 -29.92 19.93 9.95
CA LYS A 215 -31.16 20.68 9.66
C LYS A 215 -31.15 21.28 8.26
N ARG A 216 -30.01 21.84 7.82
CA ARG A 216 -29.83 22.36 6.45
C ARG A 216 -29.92 21.24 5.40
N GLU A 217 -29.33 20.09 5.64
CA GLU A 217 -29.38 18.93 4.74
C GLU A 217 -30.81 18.40 4.58
N LYS A 218 -31.54 18.22 5.70
CA LYS A 218 -32.96 17.83 5.68
C LYS A 218 -33.83 18.83 4.91
N ARG A 219 -33.55 20.13 5.03
CA ARG A 219 -34.23 21.18 4.26
C ARG A 219 -33.91 21.12 2.77
N LYS A 220 -32.66 20.80 2.38
CA LYS A 220 -32.26 20.60 0.98
C LYS A 220 -32.92 19.36 0.36
N GLY A 221 -33.08 18.28 1.12
CA GLY A 221 -33.73 17.05 0.65
C GLY A 221 -35.25 17.15 0.46
N GLY A 222 -35.92 18.08 1.14
CA GLY A 222 -37.38 18.28 1.05
C GLY A 222 -37.85 19.23 -0.05
N GLY A 223 -36.92 19.84 -0.81
CA GLY A 223 -37.22 20.91 -1.77
C GLY A 223 -37.65 20.47 -3.17
N LYS A 224 -37.55 19.19 -3.54
CA LYS A 224 -38.12 18.69 -4.80
C LYS A 224 -39.61 18.36 -4.62
N ARG A 225 -40.43 19.37 -4.37
CA ARG A 225 -41.87 19.28 -4.67
C ARG A 225 -42.05 19.73 -6.13
N LYS A 226 -42.49 18.79 -6.96
CA LYS A 226 -42.88 18.96 -8.36
C LYS A 226 -43.67 20.28 -8.54
N LYS A 227 -43.25 21.07 -9.51
CA LYS A 227 -44.17 21.87 -10.32
C LYS A 227 -44.39 21.07 -11.61
#